data_AF-A0A1F4PZY2-F1
#
_entry.id   AF-A0A1F4PZY2-F1
#
_cell.length_a   1.000
_cell.length_b   1.000
_cell.length_c   1.000
_cell.angle_alpha   90.00
_cell.angle_beta   90.00
_cell.angle_gamma   90.00
#
_symmetry.space_group_name_H-M   'P 1'
#
loop_
_entity.id
_entity.type
_entity.pdbx_description
1 polymer ?
#
loop_
_entity_poly.entity_id
_entity_poly.type
_entity_poly.pdbx_seq_one_letter_code
_entity_poly.pdbx_strand_id
1 'polypeptide(L)' 'MQENGKESKPLFNQMVKGGRRTYFISVREASNKQKYVTITESKVIGENKFDRFNIMVFQDKIGEFVGALQGACAIAA' A
#
# COMPACT_ATOMS: atom_id res chain seq x y z
N MET A 1 -7.73 -12.28 -20.54
CA MET A 1 -7.05 -12.14 -19.24
C MET A 1 -5.73 -11.46 -19.54
N GLN A 2 -5.57 -10.18 -19.20
CA GLN A 2 -4.33 -9.46 -19.51
C GLN A 2 -3.23 -9.95 -18.57
N GLU A 3 -2.25 -10.67 -19.12
CA GLU A 3 -0.93 -10.84 -18.54
C GLU A 3 -0.27 -9.47 -18.42
N ASN A 4 -0.09 -8.97 -17.20
CA ASN A 4 0.81 -7.87 -16.92
C ASN A 4 2.03 -8.44 -16.19
N GLY A 5 3.20 -8.14 -16.74
CA GLY A 5 4.47 -8.79 -16.48
C GLY A 5 4.77 -9.04 -15.01
N LYS A 6 5.39 -10.20 -14.75
CA LYS A 6 6.08 -10.64 -13.51
C LYS A 6 6.38 -9.48 -12.55
N GLU A 7 5.38 -9.01 -11.82
CA GLU A 7 5.62 -8.25 -10.61
C GLU A 7 6.14 -9.29 -9.62
N SER A 8 7.39 -9.13 -9.20
CA SER A 8 8.01 -9.92 -8.14
C SER A 8 7.01 -10.02 -6.99
N LYS A 9 6.71 -11.25 -6.56
CA LYS A 9 5.79 -11.50 -5.43
C LYS A 9 6.18 -10.58 -4.27
N PRO A 10 5.25 -9.82 -3.69
CA PRO A 10 5.59 -8.91 -2.62
C PRO A 10 6.21 -9.70 -1.46
N LEU A 11 7.28 -9.17 -0.88
CA LEU A 11 7.97 -9.76 0.27
C LEU A 11 7.07 -9.83 1.49
N PHE A 12 6.12 -8.89 1.58
CA PHE A 12 5.09 -8.83 2.61
C PHE A 12 3.82 -8.27 2.01
N ASN A 13 2.66 -8.74 2.46
CA ASN A 13 1.36 -8.19 2.09
C ASN A 13 0.34 -8.38 3.21
N GLN A 14 -0.20 -7.27 3.72
CA GLN A 14 -1.26 -7.25 4.71
C GLN A 14 -2.49 -6.57 4.14
N MET A 15 -3.65 -7.21 4.31
CA MET A 15 -4.95 -6.63 3.96
C MET A 15 -5.65 -6.12 5.22
N VAL A 16 -6.22 -4.92 5.15
CA VAL A 16 -7.09 -4.34 6.17
C VAL A 16 -8.42 -3.95 5.53
N LYS A 17 -9.53 -4.51 6.02
CA LYS A 17 -10.88 -4.21 5.52
C LYS A 17 -11.51 -3.10 6.35
N GLY A 18 -12.08 -2.10 5.67
CA GLY A 18 -12.75 -0.94 6.27
C GLY A 18 -14.04 -0.61 5.53
N GLY A 19 -15.01 -1.54 5.54
CA GLY A 19 -16.30 -1.36 4.87
C GLY A 19 -16.16 -1.24 3.36
N ARG A 20 -16.40 -0.03 2.81
CA ARG A 20 -16.27 0.27 1.37
C ARG A 20 -14.82 0.49 0.93
N ARG A 21 -13.86 0.45 1.83
CA ARG A 21 -12.43 0.59 1.54
C ARG A 21 -11.69 -0.67 1.94
N THR A 22 -10.75 -1.11 1.11
CA THR A 22 -9.79 -2.15 1.45
C THR A 22 -8.39 -1.57 1.28
N TYR A 23 -7.60 -1.65 2.34
CA TYR A 23 -6.21 -1.21 2.33
C TYR A 23 -5.30 -2.41 2.17
N PHE A 24 -4.29 -2.27 1.33
CA PHE A 24 -3.23 -3.26 1.13
C PHE A 24 -1.91 -2.60 1.46
N ILE A 25 -1.22 -3.10 2.47
CA ILE A 25 0.13 -2.67 2.83
C ILE A 25 1.07 -3.78 2.39
N SER A 26 1.92 -3.49 1.39
CA SER A 26 2.85 -4.47 0.84
C SER A 26 4.28 -3.96 0.85
N VAL A 27 5.26 -4.86 1.03
CA VAL A 27 6.69 -4.56 0.82
C VAL A 27 7.11 -5.19 -0.49
N ARG A 28 7.76 -4.42 -1.35
CA ARG A 28 8.26 -4.86 -2.65
C ARG A 28 9.73 -4.47 -2.79
N GLU A 29 10.41 -5.15 -3.71
CA GLU A 29 11.81 -4.88 -4.05
C GLU A 29 11.87 -4.44 -5.52
N ALA A 30 12.52 -3.31 -5.77
CA ALA A 30 12.77 -2.80 -7.12
C ALA A 30 13.91 -3.59 -7.77
N SER A 31 14.04 -3.49 -9.10
CA SER A 31 15.08 -4.22 -9.86
C SER A 31 16.51 -3.93 -9.40
N ASN A 32 16.74 -2.78 -8.74
CA ASN A 32 18.02 -2.38 -8.15
C ASN A 32 18.21 -2.88 -6.70
N LYS A 33 17.39 -3.83 -6.24
CA LYS A 33 17.35 -4.38 -4.87
C LYS A 33 16.93 -3.39 -3.77
N GLN A 34 16.50 -2.18 -4.13
CA GLN A 34 15.95 -1.24 -3.13
C GLN A 34 14.53 -1.64 -2.75
N LYS A 35 14.25 -1.66 -1.45
CA LYS A 35 12.94 -1.99 -0.93
C LYS A 35 12.07 -0.74 -0.82
N TYR A 36 10.78 -0.93 -1.03
CA TYR A 36 9.78 0.11 -0.86
C TYR A 36 8.49 -0.49 -0.31
N VAL A 37 7.74 0.33 0.42
CA VAL A 37 6.40 -0.03 0.87
C VAL A 37 5.39 0.59 -0.06
N THR A 38 4.38 -0.19 -0.42
CA THR A 38 3.21 0.27 -1.15
C THR A 38 1.99 0.20 -0.26
N ILE A 39 1.26 1.30 -0.17
CA ILE A 39 -0.06 1.37 0.48
C ILE A 39 -1.08 1.59 -0.63
N THR A 40 -1.94 0.61 -0.85
CA THR A 40 -3.01 0.71 -1.84
C THR A 40 -4.36 0.79 -1.14
N GLU A 41 -5.10 1.87 -1.34
CA GLU A 41 -6.51 1.94 -1.02
C GLU A 41 -7.34 1.53 -2.24
N SER A 42 -8.18 0.51 -2.08
CA SER A 42 -9.23 0.16 -3.04
C SER A 42 -10.58 0.57 -2.47
N LYS A 43 -11.20 1.58 -3.05
CA LYS A 43 -12.50 2.13 -2.64
C LYS A 43 -13.59 1.68 -3.61
N VAL A 44 -14.66 1.09 -3.08
CA VAL A 44 -15.84 0.74 -3.88
C VAL A 44 -16.62 2.01 -4.20
N ILE A 45 -16.81 2.28 -5.50
CA ILE A 45 -17.55 3.47 -5.98
C ILE A 45 -18.86 3.14 -6.69
N GLY A 46 -19.10 1.86 -7.01
CA GLY A 46 -20.34 1.40 -7.62
C GLY A 46 -20.31 -0.11 -7.82
N GLU A 47 -21.31 -0.65 -8.52
CA GLU A 47 -21.35 -2.08 -8.86
C GLU A 47 -20.12 -2.43 -9.71
N ASN A 48 -19.25 -3.26 -9.14
CA ASN A 48 -17.98 -3.71 -9.72
C ASN A 48 -17.00 -2.59 -10.15
N LYS A 49 -17.18 -1.36 -9.63
CA LYS A 49 -16.26 -0.23 -9.88
C LYS A 49 -15.47 0.10 -8.64
N PHE A 50 -14.15 0.20 -8.79
CA PHE A 50 -13.22 0.48 -7.71
C PHE A 50 -12.27 1.60 -8.10
N ASP A 51 -12.18 2.61 -7.25
CA ASP A 51 -11.08 3.57 -7.30
C ASP A 51 -9.89 3.00 -6.53
N ARG A 52 -8.71 3.07 -7.15
CA ARG A 52 -7.46 2.62 -6.54
C ARG A 52 -6.53 3.79 -6.36
N PHE A 53 -6.13 4.04 -5.12
CA PHE A 53 -5.08 4.99 -4.78
C PHE A 53 -3.86 4.18 -4.35
N ASN A 54 -2.71 4.45 -4.95
CA ASN A 54 -1.45 3.78 -4.63
C ASN A 54 -0.44 4.82 -4.18
N ILE A 55 0.12 4.59 -2.99
CA ILE A 55 1.19 5.39 -2.41
C ILE A 55 2.41 4.49 -2.31
N MET A 56 3.54 4.94 -2.86
CA MET A 56 4.82 4.26 -2.73
C MET A 56 5.75 5.08 -1.84
N VAL A 57 6.35 4.42 -0.85
CA VAL A 57 7.30 5.02 0.09
C VAL A 57 8.61 4.24 0.00
N PHE A 58 9.68 4.91 -0.43
CA PHE A 58 11.00 4.31 -0.52
C PHE A 58 11.64 4.15 0.86
N GLN A 59 12.58 3.20 0.95
CA GLN A 59 13.29 2.84 2.18
C GLN A 59 13.90 4.04 2.91
N ASP A 60 14.44 5.03 2.19
CA ASP A 60 15.10 6.20 2.75
C ASP A 60 14.14 7.11 3.54
N LYS A 61 12.86 7.14 3.16
CA LYS A 61 11.81 7.94 3.82
C LYS A 61 10.88 7.18 4.73
N ILE A 62 11.05 5.86 4.84
CA ILE A 62 10.11 5.02 5.58
C ILE A 62 10.06 5.33 7.08
N GLY A 63 11.20 5.68 7.67
CA GLY A 63 11.27 6.03 9.10
C GLY A 63 10.48 7.31 9.41
N GLU A 64 10.69 8.36 8.63
CA GLU A 64 9.94 9.63 8.75
C GLU A 64 8.44 9.41 8.53
N PHE A 65 8.07 8.60 7.53
CA PHE A 65 6.68 8.27 7.23
C PHE A 65 5.99 7.53 8.39
N VAL A 66 6.63 6.51 8.96
CA VAL A 66 6.08 5.75 10.09
C VAL A 66 5.94 6.63 11.33
N GLY A 67 6.94 7.48 11.62
CA GLY A 67 6.86 8.42 12.75
C GLY A 67 5.69 9.38 12.61
N ALA A 68 5.49 9.96 11.43
CA ALA A 68 4.35 10.84 11.15
C ALA A 68 3.01 10.10 11.27
N LEU A 69 2.91 8.87 10.75
CA LEU A 69 1.71 8.06 10.84
C LEU A 69 1.36 7.71 12.29
N GLN A 70 2.34 7.29 13.09
CA GLN A 70 2.16 6.98 14.51
C GLN A 70 1.71 8.22 15.30
N GLY A 71 2.32 9.37 15.03
CA GLY A 71 1.92 10.65 15.64
C GLY A 71 0.47 11.01 15.31
N ALA A 72 0.05 10.83 14.06
CA ALA A 72 -1.35 11.03 13.66
C ALA A 72 -2.31 10.04 14.35
N CYS A 73 -1.94 8.76 14.44
CA CYS A 73 -2.75 7.74 15.11
C CYS A 73 -2.95 8.03 16.61
N ALA A 74 -1.96 8.59 17.31
CA ALA A 74 -2.09 8.94 18.72
C ALA A 74 -3.12 10.05 18.99
N ILE A 75 -3.45 10.86 17.99
CA ILE A 75 -4.46 11.93 18.07
C ILE A 75 -5.84 11.42 17.63
N ALA A 76 -5.86 10.50 16.67
CA ALA A 76 -7.09 9.99 16.06
C ALA A 76 -7.76 8.84 16.85
N ALA A 77 -7.03 8.19 17.76
CA ALA A 77 -7.52 7.12 18.65
C ALA A 77 -8.08 7.69 19.95
#